data_AF-A0A969WY12-F1
#
_entry.id   AF-A0A969WY12-F1
#
_cell.length_a   1.000
_cell.length_b   1.000
_cell.length_c   1.000
_cell.angle_alpha   90.00
_cell.angle_beta   90.00
_cell.angle_gamma   90.00
#
_symmetry.space_group_name_H-M   'P 1'
#
loop_
_entity.id
_entity.type
_entity.pdbx_description
1 polymer ?
#
loop_
_entity_poly.entity_id
_entity_poly.type
_entity_poly.pdbx_seq_one_letter_code
_entity_poly.pdbx_strand_id
1 'polypeptide(L)'
;MMKTIIESNDWIEITSREFEIGPEALMEEILEKRVWSNAEILWTLKRFLYYYARHDETLKNVPSHRLFDNFASMMRAFYMIFDHSNPDLDANIRTYISTKIGEATWGINSTTRHYLQKVDNKE
;
A
#
# COMPACT_ATOMS: atom_id res chain seq x y z
N MET A 1 -1.54 -11.56 25.86
CA MET A 1 -0.90 -10.32 25.36
C MET A 1 -1.54 -10.04 24.01
N MET A 2 -2.17 -8.88 23.81
CA MET A 2 -2.69 -8.53 22.48
C MET A 2 -1.50 -8.42 21.54
N LYS A 3 -1.47 -9.24 20.49
CA LYS A 3 -0.42 -9.17 19.46
C LYS A 3 -0.69 -7.97 18.57
N THR A 4 0.36 -7.23 18.23
CA THR A 4 0.29 -6.20 17.20
C THR A 4 0.15 -6.84 15.81
N ILE A 5 -0.18 -6.05 14.78
CA ILE A 5 -0.25 -6.56 13.40
C ILE A 5 1.09 -7.20 12.99
N ILE A 6 2.21 -6.58 13.31
CA ILE A 6 3.54 -7.06 12.91
C ILE A 6 3.97 -8.37 13.61
N GLU A 7 3.29 -8.74 14.69
CA GLU A 7 3.50 -10.00 15.42
C GLU A 7 2.45 -11.07 15.07
N SER A 8 1.50 -10.75 14.19
CA SER A 8 0.44 -11.65 13.76
C SER A 8 0.94 -12.68 12.74
N ASN A 9 0.24 -13.82 12.64
CA ASN A 9 0.55 -14.84 11.64
C ASN A 9 0.37 -14.29 10.22
N ASP A 10 -0.69 -13.50 9.98
CA ASP A 10 -0.94 -12.83 8.70
C ASP A 10 0.25 -11.97 8.25
N TRP A 11 0.96 -11.32 9.20
CA TRP A 11 2.16 -10.55 8.87
C TRP A 11 3.37 -11.43 8.54
N ILE A 12 3.52 -12.56 9.21
CA ILE A 12 4.55 -13.55 8.88
C ILE A 12 4.28 -14.13 7.49
N GLU A 13 3.02 -14.43 7.18
CA GLU A 13 2.60 -14.96 5.88
C GLU A 13 2.85 -13.96 4.75
N ILE A 14 2.44 -12.69 4.91
CA ILE A 14 2.64 -11.69 3.85
C ILE A 14 4.11 -11.37 3.62
N THR A 15 4.94 -11.38 4.66
CA THR A 15 6.38 -11.15 4.51
C THR A 15 7.09 -12.34 3.87
N SER A 16 6.63 -13.56 4.17
CA SER A 16 7.10 -14.77 3.49
C SER A 16 6.70 -14.75 2.02
N ARG A 17 5.46 -14.32 1.71
CA ARG A 17 5.00 -14.13 0.33
C ARG A 17 5.80 -13.06 -0.41
N GLU A 18 6.08 -11.91 0.23
CA GLU A 18 6.93 -10.85 -0.34
C GLU A 18 8.31 -11.40 -0.73
N PHE A 19 8.89 -12.27 0.10
CA PHE A 19 10.19 -12.89 -0.17
C PHE A 19 10.14 -13.85 -1.37
N GLU A 20 9.06 -14.60 -1.54
CA GLU A 20 8.89 -15.57 -2.62
C GLU A 20 8.68 -14.93 -4.00
N ILE A 21 7.77 -13.96 -4.09
CA ILE A 21 7.34 -13.40 -5.39
C ILE A 21 7.83 -11.97 -5.64
N GLY A 22 8.45 -11.35 -4.64
CA GLY A 22 8.87 -9.96 -4.69
C GLY A 22 7.74 -8.96 -4.38
N PRO A 23 8.09 -7.73 -4.00
CA PRO A 23 7.13 -6.72 -3.57
C PRO A 23 6.22 -6.21 -4.70
N GLU A 24 6.67 -6.25 -5.96
CA GLU A 24 5.86 -5.78 -7.09
C GLU A 24 4.71 -6.76 -7.38
N ALA A 25 5.02 -8.06 -7.50
CA ALA A 25 4.00 -9.08 -7.72
C ALA A 25 3.02 -9.18 -6.55
N LEU A 26 3.50 -9.08 -5.31
CA LEU A 26 2.64 -9.08 -4.13
C LEU A 26 1.69 -7.88 -4.10
N MET A 27 2.15 -6.69 -4.50
CA MET A 27 1.26 -5.52 -4.60
C MET A 27 0.11 -5.78 -5.57
N GLU A 28 0.38 -6.37 -6.75
CA GLU A 28 -0.67 -6.69 -7.71
C GLU A 28 -1.64 -7.75 -7.15
N GLU A 29 -1.13 -8.81 -6.48
CA GLU A 29 -1.99 -9.80 -5.81
C GLU A 29 -2.93 -9.17 -4.77
N ILE A 30 -2.46 -8.15 -4.03
CA ILE A 30 -3.29 -7.43 -3.05
C ILE A 30 -4.32 -6.55 -3.76
N LEU A 31 -3.92 -5.82 -4.81
CA LEU A 31 -4.80 -4.92 -5.56
C LEU A 31 -5.96 -5.65 -6.26
N GLU A 32 -5.78 -6.92 -6.61
CA GLU A 32 -6.85 -7.76 -7.17
C GLU A 32 -7.93 -8.15 -6.13
N LYS A 33 -7.62 -8.08 -4.83
CA LYS A 33 -8.56 -8.43 -3.77
C LYS A 33 -9.56 -7.31 -3.50
N ARG A 34 -10.83 -7.67 -3.33
CA ARG A 34 -11.88 -6.74 -2.92
C ARG A 34 -11.72 -6.25 -1.47
N VAL A 35 -11.25 -7.12 -0.57
CA VAL A 35 -11.11 -6.84 0.86
C VAL A 35 -9.74 -7.33 1.31
N TRP A 36 -9.02 -6.47 2.02
CA TRP A 36 -7.67 -6.77 2.50
C TRP A 36 -7.69 -7.12 3.98
N SER A 37 -6.73 -7.93 4.42
CA SER A 37 -6.43 -8.13 5.83
C SER A 37 -5.72 -6.90 6.42
N ASN A 38 -5.68 -6.80 7.75
CA ASN A 38 -4.93 -5.73 8.41
C ASN A 38 -3.44 -5.78 8.06
N ALA A 39 -2.88 -6.99 7.90
CA ALA A 39 -1.50 -7.19 7.50
C ALA A 39 -1.24 -6.67 6.08
N GLU A 40 -2.14 -6.96 5.13
CA GLU A 40 -2.07 -6.46 3.75
C GLU A 40 -2.17 -4.94 3.70
N ILE A 41 -3.08 -4.36 4.47
CA ILE A 41 -3.20 -2.90 4.55
C ILE A 41 -1.91 -2.29 5.10
N LEU A 42 -1.41 -2.78 6.23
CA LEU A 42 -0.19 -2.25 6.84
C LEU A 42 1.02 -2.45 5.93
N TRP A 43 1.10 -3.58 5.23
CA TRP A 43 2.16 -3.88 4.29
C TRP A 43 2.13 -2.90 3.12
N THR A 44 0.95 -2.62 2.57
CA THR A 44 0.80 -1.62 1.50
C THR A 44 1.22 -0.23 1.99
N LEU A 45 0.81 0.18 3.20
CA LEU A 45 1.27 1.45 3.79
C LEU A 45 2.80 1.52 3.94
N LYS A 46 3.44 0.41 4.35
CA LYS A 46 4.92 0.30 4.37
C LYS A 46 5.52 0.54 2.98
N ARG A 47 4.86 0.08 1.90
CA ARG A 47 5.31 0.34 0.52
C ARG A 47 5.20 1.81 0.13
N PHE A 48 4.11 2.49 0.50
CA PHE A 48 3.99 3.95 0.30
C PHE A 48 5.16 4.68 0.96
N LEU A 49 5.42 4.38 2.24
CA LEU A 49 6.52 4.98 3.00
C LEU A 49 7.87 4.73 2.33
N TYR A 50 8.11 3.52 1.83
CA TYR A 50 9.34 3.19 1.11
C TYR A 50 9.58 4.08 -0.10
N TYR A 51 8.59 4.23 -0.99
CA TYR A 51 8.75 5.03 -2.21
C TYR A 51 8.87 6.52 -1.91
N TYR A 52 8.09 7.03 -0.97
CA TYR A 52 8.18 8.44 -0.57
C TYR A 52 9.50 8.78 0.14
N ALA A 53 9.97 7.93 1.04
CA ALA A 53 11.22 8.15 1.77
C ALA A 53 12.45 8.07 0.87
N ARG A 54 12.39 7.28 -0.21
CA ARG A 54 13.48 7.20 -1.20
C ARG A 54 13.52 8.38 -2.17
N HIS A 55 12.57 9.31 -2.10
CA HIS A 55 12.40 10.38 -3.08
C HIS A 55 12.43 9.83 -4.52
N ASP A 56 11.67 8.76 -4.75
CA ASP A 56 11.70 8.03 -6.02
C ASP A 56 11.54 8.97 -7.23
N GLU A 57 12.51 8.92 -8.14
CA GLU A 57 12.54 9.77 -9.34
C GLU A 57 11.27 9.62 -10.19
N THR A 58 10.71 8.40 -10.27
CA THR A 58 9.46 8.13 -10.99
C THR A 58 8.28 8.92 -10.41
N LEU A 59 8.30 9.18 -9.10
CA LEU A 59 7.24 9.94 -8.44
C LEU A 59 7.29 11.44 -8.75
N LYS A 60 8.42 11.97 -9.24
CA LYS A 60 8.51 13.38 -9.67
C LYS A 60 7.61 13.66 -10.88
N ASN A 61 7.35 12.64 -11.69
CA ASN A 61 6.48 12.73 -12.87
C ASN A 61 5.00 12.56 -12.53
N VAL A 62 4.65 12.31 -11.26
CA VAL A 62 3.27 12.21 -10.82
C VAL A 62 2.68 13.62 -10.72
N PRO A 63 1.49 13.88 -11.29
CA PRO A 63 0.80 15.15 -11.08
C PRO A 63 0.60 15.43 -9.59
N SER A 64 0.93 16.64 -9.13
CA SER A 64 0.98 16.94 -7.68
C SER A 64 -0.34 16.64 -6.96
N HIS A 65 -1.49 16.87 -7.59
CA HIS A 65 -2.80 16.53 -7.01
C HIS A 65 -2.94 15.03 -6.70
N ARG A 66 -2.43 14.15 -7.57
CA ARG A 66 -2.41 12.70 -7.34
C ARG A 66 -1.51 12.32 -6.18
N LEU A 67 -0.34 12.96 -6.04
CA LEU A 67 0.53 12.75 -4.87
C LEU A 67 -0.18 13.13 -3.57
N PHE A 68 -0.89 14.27 -3.55
CA PHE A 68 -1.68 14.69 -2.40
C PHE A 68 -2.83 13.72 -2.09
N ASP A 69 -3.57 13.27 -3.10
CA ASP A 69 -4.66 12.29 -2.93
C ASP A 69 -4.14 10.96 -2.38
N ASN A 70 -3.00 10.51 -2.90
CA ASN A 70 -2.33 9.30 -2.43
C ASN A 70 -1.93 9.43 -0.95
N PHE A 71 -1.29 10.54 -0.59
CA PHE A 71 -0.86 10.81 0.78
C PHE A 71 -2.04 10.93 1.75
N ALA A 72 -3.11 11.64 1.36
CA ALA A 72 -4.31 11.79 2.17
C ALA A 72 -4.99 10.44 2.43
N SER A 73 -5.03 9.57 1.43
CA SER A 73 -5.60 8.22 1.54
C SER A 73 -4.73 7.31 2.41
N MET A 74 -3.40 7.37 2.24
CA MET A 74 -2.43 6.68 3.10
C MET A 74 -2.60 7.09 4.57
N MET A 75 -2.66 8.39 4.86
CA MET A 75 -2.82 8.92 6.22
C MET A 75 -4.16 8.49 6.85
N ARG A 76 -5.24 8.48 6.06
CA ARG A 76 -6.55 8.03 6.54
C ARG A 76 -6.53 6.56 6.96
N ALA A 77 -5.95 5.70 6.12
CA ALA A 77 -5.86 4.28 6.45
C ALA A 77 -4.89 4.00 7.60
N PHE A 78 -3.77 4.73 7.66
CA PHE A 78 -2.87 4.68 8.79
C PHE A 78 -3.62 4.99 10.09
N TYR A 79 -4.38 6.09 10.15
CA TYR A 79 -5.16 6.44 11.33
C TYR A 79 -6.18 5.36 11.76
N MET A 80 -6.77 4.64 10.79
CA MET A 80 -7.75 3.58 11.07
C MET A 80 -7.11 2.27 11.57
N ILE A 81 -5.82 2.07 11.32
CA ILE A 81 -5.07 0.86 11.69
C ILE A 81 -4.02 1.12 12.78
N PHE A 82 -3.74 2.38 13.08
CA PHE A 82 -2.81 2.81 14.11
C PHE A 82 -3.40 2.53 15.48
N ASP A 83 -3.15 1.31 15.96
CA ASP A 83 -3.54 0.82 17.27
C ASP A 83 -2.33 0.16 17.94
N HIS A 84 -2.29 0.19 19.27
CA HIS A 84 -1.28 -0.53 20.06
C HIS A 84 -1.48 -2.05 20.02
N SER A 85 -2.60 -2.50 19.45
CA SER A 85 -2.99 -3.89 19.24
C SER A 85 -3.33 -4.15 17.75
N ASN A 86 -3.57 -5.40 17.36
CA ASN A 86 -4.16 -5.70 16.05
C ASN A 86 -5.68 -5.43 16.11
N PRO A 87 -6.19 -4.32 15.54
CA PRO A 87 -7.57 -3.93 15.74
C PRO A 87 -8.53 -4.88 15.01
N ASP A 88 -9.62 -5.28 15.66
CA ASP A 88 -10.64 -6.10 15.02
C ASP A 88 -11.52 -5.22 14.10
N LEU A 89 -11.01 -4.96 12.89
CA LEU A 89 -11.71 -4.17 11.88
C LEU A 89 -12.74 -5.03 11.16
N ASP A 90 -13.99 -4.58 11.13
CA ASP A 90 -15.02 -5.25 10.37
C ASP A 90 -14.77 -5.20 8.85
N ALA A 91 -15.46 -6.08 8.11
CA ALA A 91 -15.28 -6.21 6.67
C ALA A 91 -15.63 -4.93 5.89
N ASN A 92 -16.55 -4.09 6.38
CA ASN A 92 -16.92 -2.84 5.70
C ASN A 92 -15.81 -1.81 5.82
N ILE A 93 -15.23 -1.67 7.02
CA ILE A 93 -14.07 -0.80 7.26
C ILE A 93 -12.89 -1.25 6.42
N ARG A 94 -12.58 -2.56 6.42
CA ARG A 94 -11.50 -3.08 5.58
C ARG A 94 -11.74 -2.86 4.09
N THR A 95 -12.97 -3.07 3.61
CA THR A 95 -13.34 -2.79 2.21
C THR A 95 -13.15 -1.31 1.85
N TYR A 96 -13.58 -0.41 2.74
CA TYR A 96 -13.39 1.04 2.55
C TYR A 96 -11.91 1.39 2.46
N ILE A 97 -11.08 0.86 3.37
CA ILE A 97 -9.65 1.09 3.39
C ILE A 97 -8.97 0.50 2.14
N SER A 98 -9.27 -0.74 1.77
CA SER A 98 -8.78 -1.39 0.55
C SER A 98 -9.07 -0.57 -0.70
N THR A 99 -10.29 -0.06 -0.82
CA THR A 99 -10.69 0.79 -1.96
C THR A 99 -9.87 2.07 -1.99
N LYS A 100 -9.78 2.78 -0.85
CA LYS A 100 -9.10 4.07 -0.77
C LYS A 100 -7.59 3.95 -0.97
N ILE A 101 -6.96 2.93 -0.40
CA ILE A 101 -5.53 2.70 -0.63
C ILE A 101 -5.28 2.20 -2.05
N GLY A 102 -6.13 1.31 -2.59
CA GLY A 102 -5.99 0.81 -3.96
C GLY A 102 -5.97 1.96 -4.97
N GLU A 103 -6.92 2.89 -4.87
CA GLU A 103 -6.95 4.13 -5.68
C GLU A 103 -5.69 4.99 -5.51
N ALA A 104 -5.12 5.01 -4.30
CA ALA A 104 -3.93 5.77 -3.95
C ALA A 104 -2.61 5.16 -4.45
N THR A 105 -2.62 3.97 -5.06
CA THR A 105 -1.37 3.33 -5.52
C THR A 105 -0.81 3.92 -6.84
N TRP A 106 -1.34 5.04 -7.32
CA TRP A 106 -0.91 5.67 -8.56
C TRP A 106 0.55 6.18 -8.45
N GLY A 107 1.43 5.72 -9.33
CA GLY A 107 2.88 5.94 -9.28
C GLY A 107 3.65 4.99 -8.35
N ILE A 108 2.95 4.08 -7.68
CA ILE A 108 3.52 3.06 -6.78
C ILE A 108 3.31 1.66 -7.33
N ASN A 109 2.11 1.34 -7.84
CA ASN A 109 1.85 0.05 -8.49
C ASN A 109 2.60 -0.08 -9.83
N SER A 110 2.79 -1.32 -10.28
CA SER A 110 3.64 -1.61 -11.45
C SER A 110 3.09 -0.95 -12.73
N THR A 111 1.77 -0.99 -12.90
CA THR A 111 1.07 -0.47 -14.09
C THR A 111 1.29 1.03 -14.27
N THR A 112 1.04 1.83 -13.22
CA THR A 112 1.15 3.29 -13.28
C THR A 112 2.60 3.75 -13.26
N ARG A 113 3.51 3.01 -12.60
CA ARG A 113 4.96 3.27 -12.70
C ARG A 113 5.49 3.07 -14.12
N HIS A 114 5.14 1.97 -14.76
CA HIS A 114 5.53 1.72 -16.16
C HIS A 114 5.03 2.82 -17.10
N TYR A 115 3.81 3.31 -16.87
CA TYR A 115 3.29 4.47 -17.59
C TYR A 115 4.16 5.71 -17.37
N LEU A 116 4.47 6.07 -16.13
CA LEU A 116 5.27 7.24 -15.80
C LEU A 116 6.68 7.18 -16.38
N GLN A 117 7.32 6.01 -16.36
CA GLN A 117 8.65 5.80 -16.95
C GLN A 117 8.63 5.98 -18.48
N LYS A 118 7.54 5.64 -19.15
CA LYS A 118 7.38 5.90 -20.60
C LYS A 118 7.14 7.37 -20.92
N VAL A 119 6.51 8.10 -20.01
CA VAL A 119 6.33 9.56 -20.15
C VAL A 119 7.65 10.28 -19.94
N ASP A 120 8.48 9.81 -19.00
CA ASP A 120 9.82 10.33 -18.73
C ASP A 120 10.78 10.13 -19.91
N ASN A 121 10.77 8.94 -20.51
CA ASN A 121 11.63 8.60 -21.66
C ASN A 121 11.18 9.20 -23.01
N LYS A 122 10.28 10.19 -23.02
CA LYS A 122 9.76 10.85 -24.23
C LYS A 122 10.31 12.26 -24.46
N GLU A 123 11.40 12.63 -23.79
CA GLU A 123 12.24 13.79 -24.17
C GLU A 123 13.39 13.40 -25.11
#